data_AF-A0A934TM73-F1
#
_entry.id   AF-A0A934TM73-F1
#
_cell.length_a   1.000
_cell.length_b   1.000
_cell.length_c   1.000
_cell.angle_alpha   90.00
_cell.angle_beta   90.00
_cell.angle_gamma   90.00
#
_symmetry.space_group_name_H-M   'P 1'
#
loop_
_entity.id
_entity.type
_entity.pdbx_description
1 polymer ?
#
loop_
_entity_poly.entity_id
_entity_poly.type
_entity_poly.pdbx_seq_one_letter_code
_entity_poly.pdbx_strand_id
1 'polypeptide(L)'
;MTMRLSDLIERLQDLAAECDTDPEVQLAVQPSWPFAHRLTDVVLVDLDADDDEPPHETTAYAPPRIVVYLGEGGQVGYLPGIAKAELGW
;
A
#
# COMPACT_ATOMS: atom_id res chain seq x y z
N MET A 1 -11.41 -5.01 -5.55
CA MET A 1 -10.27 -5.95 -5.71
C MET A 1 -9.15 -5.41 -4.85
N THR A 2 -8.49 -6.21 -4.01
CA THR A 2 -7.33 -5.76 -3.22
C THR A 2 -6.08 -5.87 -4.08
N MET A 3 -5.27 -4.82 -4.15
CA MET A 3 -4.00 -4.82 -4.88
C MET A 3 -2.98 -5.73 -4.18
N ARG A 4 -2.30 -6.61 -4.92
CA ARG A 4 -1.19 -7.42 -4.39
C ARG A 4 0.13 -6.68 -4.53
N LEU A 5 1.15 -7.12 -3.78
CA LEU A 5 2.50 -6.54 -3.83
C LEU A 5 3.08 -6.56 -5.26
N SER A 6 2.92 -7.68 -5.98
CA SER A 6 3.37 -7.80 -7.37
C SER A 6 2.72 -6.75 -8.28
N ASP A 7 1.40 -6.61 -8.17
CA ASP A 7 0.61 -5.69 -9.00
C ASP A 7 1.02 -4.23 -8.72
N LEU A 8 1.32 -3.91 -7.45
CA LEU A 8 1.81 -2.60 -7.05
C LEU A 8 3.19 -2.31 -7.63
N ILE A 9 4.11 -3.28 -7.54
CA ILE A 9 5.46 -3.13 -8.08
C ILE A 9 5.41 -2.93 -9.60
N GLU A 10 4.67 -3.79 -10.31
CA GLU A 10 4.53 -3.71 -11.77
C GLU A 10 3.98 -2.34 -12.18
N ARG A 11 2.90 -1.87 -11.53
CA ARG A 11 2.31 -0.58 -11.88
C ARG A 11 3.23 0.61 -11.59
N LEU A 12 3.98 0.57 -10.50
CA LEU A 12 4.96 1.61 -10.17
C LEU A 12 6.14 1.60 -11.15
N GLN A 13 6.57 0.42 -11.60
CA GLN A 13 7.63 0.27 -12.60
C GLN A 13 7.21 0.83 -13.97
N ASP A 14 5.97 0.57 -14.39
CA ASP A 14 5.41 1.15 -15.62
C ASP A 14 5.42 2.68 -15.55
N LEU A 15 4.90 3.25 -14.46
CA LEU A 15 4.86 4.70 -14.25
C LEU A 15 6.27 5.32 -14.19
N ALA A 16 7.22 4.63 -13.55
CA ALA A 16 8.60 5.07 -13.50
C ALA A 16 9.24 5.07 -14.89
N ALA A 17 8.92 4.11 -15.76
CA ALA A 17 9.40 4.06 -17.14
C ALA A 17 8.83 5.20 -18.02
N GLU A 18 7.66 5.74 -17.66
CA GLU A 18 7.04 6.90 -18.31
C GLU A 18 7.63 8.25 -17.85
N CYS A 19 8.42 8.27 -16.77
CA CYS A 19 8.98 9.49 -16.17
C CYS A 19 10.47 9.66 -16.49
N ASP A 20 10.88 10.84 -16.96
CA ASP A 20 12.31 11.20 -17.09
C ASP A 20 12.97 11.61 -15.77
N THR A 21 12.22 11.59 -14.67
CA THR A 21 12.64 12.04 -13.33
C THR A 21 12.21 11.02 -12.27
N ASP A 22 12.61 11.23 -11.01
CA ASP A 22 12.19 10.44 -9.85
C ASP A 22 11.10 11.19 -9.07
N PRO A 23 9.80 11.05 -9.42
CA PRO A 23 8.72 11.78 -8.78
C PRO A 23 8.44 11.27 -7.36
N GLU A 24 8.02 12.18 -6.47
CA GLU A 24 7.57 11.81 -5.12
C GLU A 24 6.30 10.95 -5.18
N VAL A 25 6.29 9.84 -4.43
CA VAL A 25 5.10 8.99 -4.25
C VAL A 25 4.31 9.46 -3.03
N GLN A 26 3.05 9.85 -3.25
CA GLN A 26 2.12 10.26 -2.18
C GLN A 26 0.91 9.32 -2.09
N LEU A 27 0.41 9.11 -0.87
CA LEU A 27 -0.79 8.33 -0.61
C LEU A 27 -2.02 9.23 -0.65
N ALA A 28 -2.92 8.96 -1.60
CA ALA A 28 -4.25 9.56 -1.64
C ALA A 28 -5.22 8.75 -0.77
N VAL A 29 -5.99 9.41 0.10
CA VAL A 29 -6.99 8.75 0.96
C VAL A 29 -8.31 9.53 1.01
N GLN A 30 -9.37 8.84 1.45
CA GLN A 30 -10.71 9.39 1.70
C GLN A 30 -11.35 10.07 0.47
N PRO A 31 -11.97 9.32 -0.46
CA PRO A 31 -12.55 9.89 -1.69
C PRO A 31 -13.51 11.08 -1.46
N SER A 32 -14.33 11.01 -0.40
CA SER A 32 -15.28 12.08 -0.06
C SER A 32 -14.62 13.35 0.49
N TRP A 33 -13.42 13.24 1.03
CA TRP A 33 -12.64 14.36 1.56
C TRP A 33 -11.15 14.13 1.27
N PRO A 34 -10.74 14.33 0.01
CA PRO A 34 -9.53 13.72 -0.50
C PRO A 34 -8.30 14.48 -0.03
N PHE A 35 -7.40 13.75 0.62
CA PHE A 35 -6.13 14.24 1.14
C PHE A 35 -4.96 13.46 0.57
N ALA A 36 -3.84 14.16 0.40
CA ALA A 36 -2.56 13.57 0.07
C ALA A 36 -1.67 13.47 1.31
N HIS A 37 -1.00 12.35 1.50
CA HIS A 37 -0.08 12.07 2.60
C HIS A 37 1.27 11.65 2.05
N ARG A 38 2.34 11.98 2.77
CA ARG A 38 3.66 11.42 2.46
C ARG A 38 3.69 9.94 2.82
N LEU A 39 4.52 9.19 2.14
CA LEU A 39 4.91 7.85 2.57
C LEU A 39 6.30 7.92 3.18
N THR A 40 6.48 7.33 4.36
CA THR A 40 7.77 7.32 5.07
C THR A 40 8.36 5.94 5.22
N ASP A 41 7.53 4.90 5.20
CA ASP A 41 7.98 3.55 5.50
C ASP A 41 7.20 2.49 4.71
N VAL A 42 7.85 1.35 4.47
CA VAL A 42 7.27 0.18 3.82
C VAL A 42 7.72 -1.05 4.59
N VAL A 43 6.77 -1.72 5.24
CA VAL A 43 7.07 -2.83 6.15
C VAL A 43 6.35 -4.09 5.70
N LEU A 44 7.10 -5.18 5.56
CA LEU A 44 6.57 -6.53 5.38
C LEU A 44 6.31 -7.14 6.75
N VAL A 45 5.07 -7.57 7.00
CA VAL A 45 4.66 -8.19 8.25
C VAL A 45 4.12 -9.58 7.97
N ASP A 46 4.64 -10.56 8.69
CA ASP A 46 4.03 -11.88 8.83
C ASP A 46 3.14 -11.87 10.07
N LEU A 47 1.82 -11.87 9.86
CA LEU A 47 0.85 -11.75 10.95
C LEU A 47 0.75 -13.01 11.82
N ASP A 48 1.33 -14.12 11.37
CA ASP A 48 1.30 -15.39 12.09
C ASP A 48 2.60 -15.63 12.88
N ALA A 49 3.60 -14.73 12.77
CA ALA A 49 4.93 -14.92 13.37
C ALA A 49 4.97 -14.77 14.91
N ASP A 50 4.02 -14.04 15.49
CA ASP A 50 3.89 -13.83 16.95
C ASP A 50 2.84 -14.75 17.60
N ASP A 51 2.27 -15.69 16.83
CA ASP A 51 1.30 -16.64 17.38
C ASP A 51 2.07 -17.70 18.19
N ASP A 52 2.22 -17.46 19.51
CA ASP A 52 2.71 -18.43 20.50
C ASP A 52 1.78 -19.67 20.63
N GLU A 53 0.73 -19.76 19.81
CA GLU A 53 -0.24 -20.84 19.83
C GLU A 53 0.43 -22.14 19.32
N PRO A 54 0.56 -23.17 20.17
CA PRO A 54 1.16 -24.43 19.76
C PRO A 54 0.34 -25.05 18.63
N PRO A 55 0.99 -25.66 17.62
CA PRO A 55 0.28 -26.26 16.50
C PRO A 55 -0.70 -27.31 17.01
N HIS A 56 -2.00 -27.03 16.88
CA HIS A 56 -3.05 -28.00 17.15
C HIS A 56 -2.91 -29.15 16.13
N GLU A 57 -2.89 -30.39 16.61
CA GLU A 57 -2.51 -31.65 15.92
C GLU A 57 -3.39 -32.02 14.68
N THR A 58 -4.16 -31.09 14.10
CA THR A 58 -5.07 -31.36 12.97
C THR A 58 -5.36 -30.15 12.07
N THR A 59 -4.65 -29.02 12.19
CA THR A 59 -4.92 -27.89 11.29
C THR A 59 -4.25 -28.06 9.93
N ALA A 60 -5.04 -28.11 8.86
CA ALA A 60 -4.56 -28.01 7.48
C ALA A 60 -3.59 -26.83 7.34
N TYR A 61 -2.47 -27.03 6.62
CA TYR A 61 -1.46 -26.01 6.38
C TYR A 61 -2.12 -24.76 5.76
N ALA A 62 -2.36 -23.74 6.59
CA ALA A 62 -2.82 -22.45 6.13
C ALA A 62 -1.61 -21.69 5.57
N PRO A 63 -1.73 -21.06 4.40
CA PRO A 63 -0.64 -20.21 3.90
C PRO A 63 -0.43 -19.02 4.85
N PRO A 64 0.82 -18.54 5.01
CA PRO A 64 1.14 -17.45 5.93
C PRO A 64 0.44 -16.15 5.53
N ARG A 65 0.00 -15.39 6.53
CA ARG A 65 -0.73 -14.13 6.38
C ARG A 65 0.25 -12.97 6.27
N ILE A 66 0.88 -12.88 5.11
CA ILE A 66 1.84 -11.82 4.78
C ILE A 66 1.13 -10.57 4.25
N VAL A 67 1.42 -9.42 4.85
CA VAL A 67 0.88 -8.10 4.47
C VAL A 67 2.01 -7.07 4.36
N VAL A 68 1.95 -6.19 3.36
CA VAL A 68 2.82 -5.01 3.26
C VAL A 68 2.04 -3.79 3.70
N TYR A 69 2.58 -3.06 4.68
CA TYR A 69 2.03 -1.80 5.16
C TYR A 69 2.84 -0.62 4.61
N LEU A 70 2.13 0.44 4.23
CA LEU A 70 2.71 1.72 3.84
C LEU A 70 2.47 2.71 4.99
N GLY A 71 3.55 3.18 5.62
CA GLY A 71 3.49 4.14 6.72
C GLY A 71 3.23 5.55 6.18
N GLU A 72 2.18 6.20 6.69
CA GLU A 72 1.91 7.61 6.36
C GLU A 72 2.81 8.54 7.18
N GLY A 73 3.39 9.53 6.50
CA GLY A 73 4.38 10.47 7.03
C GLY A 73 3.83 11.87 7.31
N GLY A 74 2.52 11.98 7.51
CA GLY A 74 1.78 13.21 7.69
C GLY A 74 1.05 13.67 6.43
N GLN A 75 -0.08 14.34 6.66
CA GLN A 75 -0.87 15.00 5.63
C GLN A 75 -0.08 16.15 4.99
N VAL A 76 -0.02 16.17 3.67
CA VAL A 76 0.55 17.27 2.87
C VAL A 76 -0.50 18.36 2.67
N GLY A 77 -1.74 17.97 2.39
CA GLY A 77 -2.85 18.88 2.11
C GLY A 77 -3.99 18.19 1.38
N TYR A 78 -4.89 18.98 0.79
CA TYR A 78 -5.91 18.46 -0.12
C TYR A 78 -5.29 17.82 -1.34
N LEU A 79 -5.88 16.71 -1.77
CA LEU A 79 -5.50 16.07 -3.02
C LEU A 79 -5.78 17.03 -4.19
N PRO A 80 -4.83 17.23 -5.12
CA PRO A 80 -5.07 18.06 -6.29
C PRO A 80 -6.28 17.58 -7.11
N GLY A 81 -7.05 18.52 -7.65
CA GLY A 81 -8.29 18.19 -8.39
C GLY A 81 -8.06 17.29 -9.61
N ILE A 82 -6.91 17.43 -10.27
CA ILE A 82 -6.52 16.53 -11.38
C ILE A 82 -6.29 15.09 -10.91
N ALA A 83 -5.56 14.90 -9.80
CA ALA A 83 -5.33 13.57 -9.24
C ALA A 83 -6.66 12.93 -8.77
N LYS A 84 -7.55 13.74 -8.17
CA LYS A 84 -8.90 13.30 -7.80
C LYS A 84 -9.68 12.78 -9.02
N ALA A 85 -9.66 13.52 -10.13
CA ALA A 85 -10.36 13.15 -11.36
C ALA A 85 -9.79 11.86 -11.99
N GLU A 86 -8.47 11.72 -12.07
CA GLU A 86 -7.80 10.51 -12.58
C GLU A 86 -8.11 9.27 -11.73
N LEU A 87 -8.26 9.45 -10.41
CA LEU A 87 -8.67 8.39 -9.48
C LEU A 87 -10.19 8.10 -9.51
N GLY A 88 -10.98 8.91 -10.22
CA GLY A 88 -12.44 8.79 -10.28
C GLY A 88 -13.16 9.10 -8.96
N TRP A 89 -12.59 9.98 -8.13
CA TRP A 89 -13.14 10.38 -6.83
C TRP A 89 -13.96 11.67 -6.89
#